data_AF-A0A6H1NZR8-F1
#
_entry.id   AF-A0A6H1NZR8-F1
#
_cell.length_a   1.000
_cell.length_b   1.000
_cell.length_c   1.000
_cell.angle_alpha   90.00
_cell.angle_beta   90.00
_cell.angle_gamma   90.00
#
_symmetry.space_group_name_H-M   'P 1'
#
loop_
_entity.id
_entity.type
_entity.pdbx_description
1 polymer ?
#
loop_
_entity_poly.entity_id
_entity_poly.type
_entity_poly.pdbx_seq_one_letter_code
_entity_poly.pdbx_strand_id
1 'polypeptide(L)'
;MIQLLANEVISQQDYRDVIKQNELHLKHLIQTKSEIEIKLSNKNVTEQIKKIQKDLSKIKKVDTLTPDLLHRLIERIEIKADGTARIFYRFSLPSAII
;
A
#
# COMPACT_ATOMS: atom_id res chain seq x y z
N MET A 1 -1.19 -42.13 -21.03
CA MET A 1 -0.70 -42.04 -22.43
C MET A 1 0.24 -43.18 -22.81
N ILE A 2 1.32 -43.42 -22.07
CA ILE A 2 2.24 -44.54 -22.37
C ILE A 2 1.51 -45.89 -22.35
N GLN A 3 0.58 -46.10 -21.41
CA GLN A 3 -0.30 -47.28 -21.37
C GLN A 3 -1.29 -47.35 -22.55
N LEU A 4 -1.68 -46.22 -23.15
CA LEU A 4 -2.57 -46.18 -24.31
C LEU A 4 -1.81 -46.46 -25.60
N LEU A 5 -0.56 -45.99 -25.71
CA LEU A 5 0.37 -46.32 -26.79
C LEU A 5 0.76 -47.81 -26.74
N ALA A 6 1.03 -48.33 -25.55
CA ALA A 6 1.36 -49.75 -25.33
C ALA A 6 0.20 -50.70 -25.68
N ASN A 7 -1.04 -50.20 -25.61
CA ASN A 7 -2.25 -50.93 -25.99
C ASN A 7 -2.70 -50.61 -27.44
N GLU A 8 -1.87 -49.94 -28.25
CA GLU A 8 -2.15 -49.50 -29.63
C GLU A 8 -3.41 -48.63 -29.81
N VAL A 9 -3.93 -48.05 -28.74
CA VAL A 9 -5.14 -47.21 -28.74
C VAL A 9 -4.87 -45.83 -29.35
N ILE A 10 -3.62 -45.40 -29.34
CA ILE A 10 -3.16 -44.13 -29.95
C ILE A 10 -1.92 -44.42 -30.80
N SER A 11 -1.72 -43.66 -31.88
CA SER A 11 -0.53 -43.83 -32.71
C SER A 11 0.72 -43.24 -32.03
N GLN A 12 1.90 -43.68 -32.45
CA GLN A 12 3.16 -43.09 -32.02
C GLN A 12 3.26 -41.60 -32.40
N GLN A 13 2.60 -41.21 -33.47
CA GLN A 13 2.54 -39.82 -33.92
C GLN A 13 1.71 -38.97 -32.95
N ASP A 14 0.52 -39.45 -32.55
CA ASP A 14 -0.36 -38.77 -31.59
C ASP A 14 0.35 -38.56 -30.24
N TYR A 15 1.10 -39.57 -29.79
CA TYR A 15 1.90 -39.46 -28.57
C TYR A 15 2.98 -38.38 -28.69
N ARG A 16 3.73 -38.35 -29.81
CA ARG A 16 4.77 -37.34 -30.04
C ARG A 16 4.18 -35.93 -30.13
N ASP A 17 3.04 -35.78 -30.77
CA ASP A 17 2.38 -34.48 -30.93
C ASP A 17 1.90 -33.94 -29.58
N VAL A 18 1.37 -34.78 -28.70
CA VAL A 18 0.96 -34.34 -27.35
C VAL A 18 2.17 -34.03 -26.46
N ILE A 19 3.24 -34.80 -26.54
CA ILE A 19 4.49 -34.47 -25.83
C ILE A 19 5.02 -33.10 -26.29
N LYS A 20 5.04 -32.85 -27.60
CA LYS A 20 5.47 -31.57 -28.16
C LYS A 20 4.58 -30.40 -27.73
N GLN A 21 3.26 -30.59 -27.69
CA GLN A 21 2.33 -29.59 -27.15
C GLN A 21 2.57 -29.34 -25.65
N ASN A 22 2.81 -30.39 -24.87
CA ASN A 22 3.11 -30.26 -23.44
C ASN A 22 4.43 -29.53 -23.20
N GLU A 23 5.46 -29.79 -24.00
CA GLU A 23 6.73 -29.06 -23.93
C GLU A 23 6.56 -27.57 -24.26
N LEU A 24 5.74 -27.25 -25.28
CA LEU A 24 5.38 -25.87 -25.62
C LEU A 24 4.65 -25.17 -24.47
N HIS A 25 3.64 -25.83 -23.89
CA HIS A 25 2.92 -25.30 -22.74
C HIS A 25 3.84 -25.13 -21.53
N LEU A 26 4.72 -26.08 -21.25
CA LEU A 26 5.69 -25.99 -20.16
C LEU A 26 6.62 -24.79 -20.35
N LYS A 27 7.13 -24.59 -21.56
CA LYS A 27 7.98 -23.44 -21.89
C LYS A 27 7.23 -22.11 -21.68
N HIS A 28 5.99 -22.02 -22.13
CA HIS A 28 5.15 -20.84 -21.93
C HIS A 28 4.89 -20.56 -20.44
N LEU A 29 4.60 -21.60 -19.65
CA LEU A 29 4.38 -21.47 -18.21
C LEU A 29 5.64 -21.00 -17.47
N ILE A 30 6.81 -21.54 -17.83
CA ILE A 30 8.09 -21.10 -17.26
C ILE A 30 8.36 -19.62 -17.57
N GLN A 31 8.11 -19.21 -18.81
CA GLN A 31 8.28 -17.81 -19.21
C GLN A 31 7.33 -16.89 -18.44
N THR A 32 6.04 -17.25 -18.37
CA THR A 32 5.02 -16.48 -17.64
C THR A 32 5.37 -16.35 -16.16
N LYS A 33 5.83 -17.45 -15.54
CA LYS A 33 6.29 -17.43 -14.15
C LYS A 33 7.45 -16.46 -13.94
N SER A 34 8.46 -16.50 -14.82
CA SER A 34 9.61 -15.59 -14.74
C SER A 34 9.20 -14.12 -14.88
N GLU A 35 8.30 -13.81 -15.81
CA GLU A 35 7.78 -12.45 -15.99
C GLU A 35 7.00 -11.96 -14.76
N ILE A 36 6.20 -12.84 -14.14
CA ILE A 36 5.49 -12.53 -12.89
C ILE A 36 6.49 -12.32 -11.75
N GLU A 37 7.50 -13.19 -11.60
CA GLU A 37 8.54 -13.04 -10.57
C GLU A 37 9.31 -11.73 -10.71
N ILE A 38 9.64 -11.30 -11.93
CA ILE A 38 10.26 -9.99 -12.21
C ILE A 38 9.31 -8.86 -11.79
N LYS A 39 8.03 -8.93 -12.17
CA LYS A 39 7.02 -7.94 -11.77
C LYS A 39 6.81 -7.90 -10.25
N LEU A 40 6.89 -9.04 -9.57
CA LEU A 40 6.75 -9.15 -8.12
C LEU A 40 8.02 -8.71 -7.39
N SER A 41 9.19 -8.85 -8.01
CA SER A 41 10.47 -8.32 -7.52
C SER A 41 10.47 -6.79 -7.46
N ASN A 42 9.54 -6.10 -8.13
CA ASN A 42 9.19 -4.70 -7.86
C ASN A 42 8.53 -4.47 -6.46
N LYS A 43 8.79 -5.37 -5.51
CA LYS A 43 8.59 -5.33 -4.04
C LYS A 43 8.96 -4.01 -3.36
N ASN A 44 9.56 -3.07 -4.07
CA ASN A 44 9.71 -1.68 -3.66
C ASN A 44 8.35 -1.08 -3.24
N VAL A 45 7.23 -1.49 -3.83
CA VAL A 45 5.89 -0.99 -3.43
C VAL A 45 5.57 -1.36 -1.97
N THR A 46 5.84 -2.59 -1.53
CA THR A 46 5.54 -3.02 -0.15
C THR A 46 6.43 -2.32 0.87
N GLU A 47 7.71 -2.11 0.55
CA GLU A 47 8.63 -1.35 1.39
C GLU A 47 8.30 0.15 1.41
N GLN A 48 7.91 0.73 0.28
CA GLN A 48 7.42 2.10 0.18
C GLN A 48 6.15 2.29 1.00
N ILE A 49 5.18 1.37 0.93
CA ILE A 49 3.95 1.42 1.74
C ILE A 49 4.28 1.33 3.24
N LYS A 50 5.19 0.45 3.66
CA LYS A 50 5.66 0.40 5.05
C LYS A 50 6.33 1.69 5.49
N LYS A 51 7.11 2.33 4.61
CA LYS A 51 7.77 3.61 4.88
C LYS A 51 6.77 4.75 5.03
N ILE A 52 5.79 4.81 4.12
CA ILE A 52 4.66 5.76 4.18
C ILE A 52 3.86 5.57 5.47
N GLN A 53 3.47 4.34 5.83
CA GLN A 53 2.78 4.07 7.09
C GLN A 53 3.58 4.52 8.31
N LYS A 54 4.90 4.27 8.33
CA LYS A 54 5.79 4.72 9.39
C LYS A 54 5.81 6.26 9.48
N ASP A 55 5.89 6.96 8.37
CA ASP A 55 5.92 8.42 8.35
C ASP A 55 4.57 9.02 8.76
N LEU A 56 3.44 8.45 8.32
CA LEU A 56 2.11 8.86 8.80
C LEU A 56 1.90 8.60 10.29
N SER A 57 2.45 7.52 10.85
CA SER A 57 2.37 7.26 12.30
C SER A 57 3.12 8.30 13.14
N LYS A 58 4.14 8.97 12.58
CA LYS A 58 4.81 10.10 13.25
C LYS A 58 3.92 11.34 13.26
N ILE A 59 3.12 11.56 12.22
CA ILE A 59 2.19 12.68 12.11
C ILE A 59 0.98 12.50 13.05
N LYS A 60 0.55 11.25 13.30
CA LYS A 60 -0.46 10.95 14.32
C LYS A 60 -0.05 11.32 15.75
N LYS A 61 1.24 11.54 16.04
CA LYS A 61 1.68 12.04 17.35
C LYS A 61 1.42 13.54 17.55
N VAL A 62 0.75 14.20 16.61
CA VAL A 62 0.27 15.59 16.78
C VAL A 62 -1.09 15.61 17.51
N ASP A 63 -1.43 14.58 18.28
CA ASP A 63 -2.51 14.65 19.29
C ASP A 63 -2.10 15.45 20.53
N THR A 64 -0.81 15.78 20.68
CA THR A 64 -0.31 16.64 21.75
C THR A 64 -0.18 18.09 21.29
N LEU A 65 -1.03 18.95 21.86
CA LEU A 65 -0.92 20.40 21.79
C LEU A 65 0.40 20.83 22.44
N THR A 66 1.44 21.07 21.64
CA THR A 66 2.70 21.62 22.17
C THR A 66 2.53 23.11 22.48
N PRO A 67 3.28 23.67 23.45
CA PRO A 67 3.23 25.11 23.75
C PRO A 67 3.52 25.98 22.52
N ASP A 68 4.46 25.57 21.66
CA ASP A 68 4.72 26.24 20.38
C ASP A 68 3.51 26.23 19.44
N LEU A 69 2.80 25.10 19.34
CA LEU A 69 1.58 25.02 18.56
C LEU A 69 0.53 25.95 19.18
N LEU A 70 0.32 25.88 20.50
CA LEU A 70 -0.62 26.73 21.23
C LEU A 70 -0.34 28.22 21.04
N HIS A 71 0.92 28.67 21.13
CA HIS A 71 1.29 30.06 20.87
C HIS A 71 0.99 30.49 19.43
N ARG A 72 1.14 29.57 18.47
CA ARG A 72 0.79 29.82 17.06
C ARG A 72 -0.72 29.91 16.85
N LEU A 73 -1.51 29.27 17.71
CA LEU A 73 -2.98 29.29 17.72
C LEU A 73 -3.56 30.56 18.38
N ILE A 74 -2.77 31.26 19.21
CA ILE A 74 -3.19 32.45 19.96
C ILE A 74 -2.77 33.73 19.22
N GLU A 75 -3.70 34.69 19.13
CA GLU A 75 -3.46 36.03 18.58
C GLU A 75 -2.91 36.96 19.66
N ARG A 76 -3.61 37.02 20.81
CA ARG A 76 -3.21 37.81 21.98
C ARG A 76 -3.87 37.29 23.25
N ILE A 77 -3.26 37.62 24.39
CA ILE A 77 -3.80 37.34 25.73
C ILE A 77 -3.98 38.69 26.42
N GLU A 78 -5.21 39.01 26.82
CA GLU A 78 -5.51 40.19 27.61
C GLU A 78 -5.70 39.77 29.08
N ILE A 79 -5.01 40.45 30.00
CA ILE A 79 -5.22 40.28 31.43
C ILE A 79 -6.01 41.48 31.91
N LYS A 80 -7.20 41.22 32.44
CA LYS A 80 -8.06 42.26 33.02
C LYS A 80 -7.53 42.70 34.38
N ALA A 81 -7.95 43.88 34.83
CA ALA A 81 -7.60 44.41 36.15
C ALA A 81 -8.07 43.51 37.32
N ASP A 82 -9.05 42.62 37.07
CA ASP A 82 -9.54 41.61 38.00
C ASP A 82 -8.68 40.33 38.05
N GLY A 83 -7.58 40.27 37.28
CA GLY A 83 -6.69 39.11 37.18
C GLY A 83 -7.16 38.02 36.21
N THR A 84 -8.31 38.18 35.57
CA THR A 84 -8.84 37.19 34.62
C THR A 84 -8.13 37.31 33.27
N ALA A 85 -7.66 36.18 32.74
CA ALA A 85 -7.08 36.10 31.40
C ALA A 85 -8.17 35.86 30.34
N ARG A 86 -8.13 36.64 29.25
CA ARG A 86 -8.98 36.45 28.07
C ARG A 86 -8.08 36.12 26.88
N ILE A 87 -8.23 34.91 26.35
CA ILE A 87 -7.41 34.39 25.23
C ILE A 87 -8.16 34.62 23.92
N PHE A 88 -7.51 35.29 22.97
CA PHE A 88 -8.01 35.49 21.61
C PHE A 88 -7.31 34.49 20.68
N TYR A 89 -8.08 33.62 20.03
CA TYR A 89 -7.57 32.62 19.08
C TYR A 89 -7.60 33.17 17.65
N ARG A 90 -6.60 32.81 16.83
CA ARG A 90 -6.49 33.26 15.43
C ARG A 90 -7.51 32.65 14.48
N PHE A 91 -8.14 31.55 14.91
CA PHE A 91 -9.26 30.95 14.21
C PHE A 91 -10.50 31.47 14.91
N SER A 92 -11.17 32.41 14.26
CA SER A 92 -12.56 32.68 14.58
C SER A 92 -13.30 31.36 14.39
N LEU A 93 -13.79 30.78 15.49
CA LEU A 93 -14.90 29.84 15.39
C LEU A 93 -15.94 30.53 14.51
N PRO A 94 -16.46 29.89 13.45
CA PRO A 94 -17.67 30.40 12.81
C PRO A 94 -18.64 30.60 13.97
N SER A 95 -19.06 31.85 14.18
CA SER A 95 -20.12 32.15 15.14
C SER A 95 -21.17 31.09 14.92
N ALA A 96 -21.47 30.32 15.98
CA ALA A 96 -22.53 29.34 15.94
C ALA A 96 -23.71 29.99 15.22
N ILE A 97 -24.09 29.40 14.08
CA ILE A 97 -25.35 29.72 13.44
C ILE A 97 -26.38 29.29 14.48
N ILE A 98 -26.96 30.29 15.15
CA ILE A 98 -28.13 30.17 16.01
C ILE A 98 -29.32 29.87 15.11
#